data_AF-A0A521URJ8-F1
#
_entry.id   AF-A0A521URJ8-F1
#
_cell.length_a   1.000
_cell.length_b   1.000
_cell.length_c   1.000
_cell.angle_alpha   90.00
_cell.angle_beta   90.00
_cell.angle_gamma   90.00
#
_symmetry.space_group_name_H-M   'P 1'
#
loop_
_entity.id
_entity.type
_entity.pdbx_description
1 polymer ?
#
loop_
_entity_poly.entity_id
_entity_poly.type
_entity_poly.pdbx_seq_one_letter_code
_entity_poly.pdbx_strand_id
1 'polypeptide(L)'
;MPDRSKEVVDTFRRVTNIIWQRLSPTFGIRTINAIAKNVIVRQTENHPPLSYLKVGPDGLLWDDVYAHLGEISDEQTQAMLETFLDEFFEAVANLIGKLVVGKLFREAEELARAGEEE
;
A
#
# COMPACT_ATOMS: atom_id res chain seq x y z
N MET A 1 28.68 -0.40 -14.96
CA MET A 1 27.63 -1.43 -14.81
C MET A 1 26.33 -0.68 -14.57
N PRO A 2 25.19 -1.07 -15.20
CA PRO A 2 23.92 -0.51 -14.78
C PRO A 2 23.72 -0.80 -13.28
N ASP A 3 23.27 0.21 -12.56
CA ASP A 3 23.05 0.17 -11.13
C ASP A 3 21.81 -0.70 -10.86
N ARG A 4 22.03 -1.94 -10.40
CA ARG A 4 20.98 -2.97 -10.26
C ARG A 4 19.89 -2.50 -9.29
N SER A 5 20.25 -1.84 -8.19
CA SER A 5 19.32 -1.17 -7.28
C SER A 5 18.37 -0.21 -8.01
N LYS A 6 18.90 0.59 -8.95
CA LYS A 6 18.09 1.52 -9.73
C LYS A 6 17.08 0.81 -10.63
N GLU A 7 17.46 -0.28 -11.28
CA GLU A 7 16.55 -1.07 -12.11
C GLU A 7 15.41 -1.70 -11.30
N VAL A 8 15.72 -2.17 -10.08
CA VAL A 8 14.73 -2.68 -9.13
C VAL A 8 13.76 -1.56 -8.76
N VAL A 9 14.26 -0.41 -8.30
CA VAL A 9 13.43 0.74 -7.91
C VAL A 9 12.54 1.22 -9.08
N ASP A 10 13.08 1.30 -10.30
CA ASP A 10 12.32 1.68 -11.48
C ASP A 10 11.20 0.69 -11.82
N THR A 11 11.40 -0.59 -11.52
CA THR A 11 10.39 -1.63 -11.70
C THR A 11 9.28 -1.48 -10.66
N PHE A 12 9.64 -1.35 -9.38
CA PHE A 12 8.66 -1.16 -8.31
C PHE A 12 7.88 0.15 -8.43
N ARG A 13 8.52 1.25 -8.85
CA ARG A 13 7.84 2.51 -9.17
C ARG A 13 6.77 2.32 -10.25
N ARG A 14 7.09 1.57 -11.32
CA ARG A 14 6.11 1.30 -12.38
C ARG A 14 4.94 0.45 -11.88
N VAL A 15 5.22 -0.60 -11.12
CA VAL A 15 4.20 -1.49 -10.56
C VAL A 15 3.28 -0.74 -9.60
N THR A 16 3.83 0.03 -8.67
CA THR A 16 3.06 0.82 -7.70
C THR A 16 2.21 1.89 -8.36
N ASN A 17 2.70 2.57 -9.41
CA ASN A 17 1.89 3.50 -10.19
C ASN A 17 0.65 2.81 -10.81
N ILE A 18 0.83 1.61 -11.37
CA ILE A 18 -0.29 0.82 -11.90
C ILE A 18 -1.27 0.46 -10.79
N ILE A 19 -0.77 -0.01 -9.64
CA ILE A 19 -1.60 -0.34 -8.47
C ILE A 19 -2.43 0.87 -8.04
N TRP A 20 -1.82 2.05 -7.91
CA TRP A 20 -2.52 3.28 -7.54
C TRP A 20 -3.63 3.63 -8.53
N GLN A 21 -3.34 3.58 -9.83
CA GLN A 21 -4.33 3.83 -10.88
C GLN A 21 -5.50 2.85 -10.83
N ARG A 22 -5.25 1.59 -10.46
CA ARG A 22 -6.28 0.54 -10.41
C ARG A 22 -7.11 0.56 -9.12
N LEU A 23 -6.49 0.85 -7.99
CA LEU A 23 -7.17 0.86 -6.70
C LEU A 23 -7.92 2.17 -6.44
N SER A 24 -7.42 3.31 -6.94
CA SER A 24 -7.99 4.64 -6.65
C SER A 24 -9.47 4.79 -7.01
N PRO A 25 -9.96 4.28 -8.16
CA PRO A 25 -11.38 4.31 -8.49
C PRO A 25 -12.27 3.58 -7.48
N THR A 26 -11.75 2.53 -6.84
CA THR A 26 -12.53 1.68 -5.93
C THR A 26 -12.46 2.17 -4.49
N PHE A 27 -11.27 2.53 -4.00
CA PHE A 27 -11.06 2.88 -2.58
C PHE A 27 -10.94 4.39 -2.32
N GLY A 28 -10.73 5.18 -3.37
CA GLY A 28 -10.34 6.58 -3.28
C GLY A 28 -8.85 6.76 -2.97
N ILE A 29 -8.22 7.72 -3.65
CA ILE A 29 -6.78 8.01 -3.54
C ILE A 29 -6.33 8.30 -2.10
N ARG A 30 -7.17 9.00 -1.31
CA ARG A 30 -6.86 9.33 0.09
C ARG A 30 -6.76 8.09 0.96
N THR A 31 -7.64 7.11 0.76
CA THR A 31 -7.65 5.85 1.51
C THR A 31 -6.40 5.05 1.22
N ILE A 32 -6.04 4.92 -0.05
CA ILE A 32 -4.83 4.20 -0.47
C ILE A 32 -3.57 4.86 0.10
N ASN A 33 -3.49 6.19 0.01
CA ASN A 33 -2.38 6.94 0.57
C ASN A 33 -2.30 6.78 2.10
N ALA A 34 -3.43 6.76 2.80
CA ALA A 34 -3.45 6.52 4.24
C ALA A 34 -2.96 5.11 4.60
N ILE A 35 -3.36 4.08 3.83
CA ILE A 35 -2.86 2.71 4.00
C ILE A 35 -1.34 2.67 3.80
N ALA A 36 -0.84 3.21 2.69
CA ALA A 36 0.58 3.25 2.38
C ALA A 36 1.39 3.97 3.47
N LYS A 37 0.91 5.13 3.95
CA LYS A 37 1.55 5.87 5.05
C LYS A 37 1.64 5.02 6.33
N ASN A 38 0.56 4.33 6.68
CA ASN A 38 0.52 3.49 7.86
C ASN A 38 1.48 2.30 7.75
N VAL A 39 1.56 1.67 6.59
CA VAL A 39 2.52 0.59 6.32
C VAL A 39 3.95 1.11 6.48
N ILE A 40 4.27 2.25 5.86
CA ILE A 40 5.61 2.84 5.95
C ILE A 40 5.99 3.10 7.41
N VAL A 41 5.13 3.78 8.16
CA VAL A 41 5.39 4.09 9.58
C VAL A 41 5.60 2.82 10.40
N ARG A 42 4.74 1.81 10.23
CA ARG A 42 4.81 0.55 11.00
C ARG A 42 6.06 -0.27 10.69
N GLN A 43 6.46 -0.30 9.42
CA GLN A 43 7.57 -1.15 8.99
C GLN A 43 8.93 -0.47 9.06
N THR A 44 8.97 0.86 9.26
CA THR A 44 10.24 1.60 9.38
C THR A 44 11.12 1.09 10.54
N GLU A 45 10.53 0.64 11.65
CA GLU A 45 11.32 0.11 12.78
C GLU A 45 12.09 -1.17 12.41
N ASN A 46 11.45 -2.06 11.65
CA ASN A 46 12.05 -3.34 11.23
C ASN A 46 12.85 -3.22 9.92
N HIS A 47 12.51 -2.23 9.10
CA HIS A 47 13.13 -1.95 7.81
C HIS A 47 13.43 -0.43 7.68
N PRO A 48 14.50 0.08 8.32
CA PRO A 48 14.81 1.51 8.33
C PRO A 48 14.87 2.21 6.96
N PRO A 49 15.39 1.59 5.89
CA PRO A 49 15.40 2.20 4.55
C PRO A 49 14.01 2.56 4.02
N LEU A 50 12.96 1.91 4.52
CA LEU A 50 11.57 2.16 4.13
C LEU A 50 11.12 3.58 4.47
N SER A 51 11.80 4.24 5.41
CA SER A 51 11.63 5.66 5.72
C SER A 51 11.97 6.59 4.55
N TYR A 52 12.75 6.15 3.56
CA TYR A 52 13.03 6.91 2.34
C TYR A 52 11.83 6.94 1.38
N LEU A 53 10.91 5.98 1.48
CA LEU A 53 9.70 5.99 0.67
C LEU A 53 8.66 6.94 1.29
N LYS A 54 8.19 7.92 0.50
CA LYS A 54 7.18 8.89 0.97
C LYS A 54 5.88 8.74 0.21
N VAL A 55 4.79 9.27 0.79
CA VAL A 55 3.46 9.28 0.17
C VAL A 55 3.03 10.72 -0.08
N GLY A 56 2.95 11.08 -1.36
CA GLY A 56 2.43 12.35 -1.86
C GLY A 56 0.91 12.33 -2.13
N PRO A 57 0.39 13.37 -2.79
CA PRO A 57 -1.04 13.49 -3.11
C PRO A 57 -1.54 12.40 -4.07
N ASP A 58 -0.72 12.04 -5.06
CA ASP A 58 -1.10 11.13 -6.16
C ASP A 58 -0.45 9.74 -6.06
N GLY A 59 0.29 9.48 -4.98
CA GLY A 59 0.88 8.18 -4.69
C GLY A 59 2.26 8.27 -4.08
N LEU A 60 3.12 7.30 -4.40
CA LEU A 60 4.45 7.19 -3.81
C LEU A 60 5.43 8.18 -4.45
N LEU A 61 6.24 8.82 -3.61
CA LEU A 61 7.34 9.68 -4.02
C LEU A 61 8.65 8.91 -3.81
N TRP A 62 9.48 8.91 -4.85
CA TRP A 62 10.66 8.04 -4.95
C TRP A 62 11.98 8.81 -4.87
N ASP A 63 11.94 10.15 -4.81
CA ASP A 63 13.12 11.01 -4.88
C ASP A 63 14.13 10.69 -3.77
N ASP A 64 13.64 10.54 -2.54
CA ASP A 64 14.45 10.17 -1.37
C ASP A 64 15.03 8.75 -1.53
N VAL A 65 14.27 7.80 -2.11
CA VAL A 65 14.79 6.45 -2.37
C VAL A 65 15.97 6.51 -3.36
N TYR A 66 15.82 7.25 -4.46
CA TYR A 66 16.90 7.42 -5.45
C TYR A 66 18.13 8.10 -4.86
N ALA A 67 17.95 9.08 -3.97
CA ALA A 67 19.04 9.80 -3.33
C ALA A 67 19.90 8.90 -2.41
N HIS A 68 19.30 7.85 -1.82
CA HIS A 68 19.97 6.98 -0.85
C HIS A 68 20.34 5.60 -1.42
N LEU A 69 20.19 5.34 -2.73
CA LEU A 69 20.58 4.04 -3.33
C LEU A 69 22.05 3.70 -3.11
N GLY A 70 22.94 4.70 -3.02
CA GLY A 70 24.36 4.48 -2.72
C GLY A 70 24.64 4.10 -1.26
N GLU A 71 23.65 4.21 -0.38
CA GLU A 71 23.78 3.98 1.07
C GLU A 71 23.22 2.63 1.51
N ILE A 72 22.46 1.95 0.65
CA ILE A 72 21.83 0.66 0.93
C ILE A 72 22.22 -0.38 -0.13
N SER A 73 22.33 -1.64 0.25
CA SER A 73 22.66 -2.71 -0.72
C SER A 73 21.49 -3.02 -1.65
N ASP A 74 21.76 -3.67 -2.79
CA ASP A 74 20.73 -4.16 -3.71
C ASP A 74 19.71 -5.06 -3.00
N GLU A 75 20.18 -5.94 -2.11
CA GLU A 75 19.34 -6.83 -1.32
C GLU A 75 18.47 -6.06 -0.32
N GLN A 76 19.02 -5.02 0.32
CA GLN A 76 18.25 -4.16 1.22
C GLN A 76 17.19 -3.37 0.47
N THR A 77 17.53 -2.84 -0.71
CA THR A 77 16.57 -2.16 -1.61
C THR A 77 15.44 -3.10 -1.99
N GLN A 78 15.75 -4.32 -2.43
CA GLN A 78 14.76 -5.31 -2.80
C GLN A 78 13.87 -5.69 -1.60
N ALA A 79 14.47 -6.05 -0.46
CA ALA A 79 13.73 -6.45 0.74
C ALA A 79 12.80 -5.34 1.25
N MET A 80 13.27 -4.09 1.27
CA MET A 80 12.45 -2.93 1.63
C MET A 80 11.19 -2.84 0.76
N LEU A 81 11.34 -3.01 -0.55
CA LEU A 81 10.25 -2.86 -1.51
C LEU A 81 9.26 -4.04 -1.49
N GLU A 82 9.77 -5.26 -1.31
CA GLU A 82 8.95 -6.45 -1.11
C GLU A 82 8.14 -6.36 0.17
N THR A 83 8.77 -6.00 1.30
CA THR A 83 8.08 -5.77 2.58
C THR A 83 6.98 -4.73 2.44
N PHE A 84 7.25 -3.60 1.78
CA PHE A 84 6.24 -2.57 1.58
C PHE A 84 5.02 -3.10 0.81
N LEU A 85 5.24 -3.82 -0.31
CA LEU A 85 4.15 -4.33 -1.12
C LEU A 85 3.32 -5.38 -0.40
N ASP A 86 3.98 -6.32 0.30
CA ASP A 86 3.30 -7.39 1.03
C ASP A 86 2.36 -6.81 2.09
N GLU A 87 2.90 -5.94 2.95
CA GLU A 87 2.15 -5.28 4.02
C GLU A 87 1.05 -4.35 3.49
N PHE A 88 1.31 -3.67 2.36
CA PHE A 88 0.29 -2.87 1.69
C PHE A 88 -0.87 -3.72 1.17
N PHE A 89 -0.58 -4.85 0.51
CA PHE A 89 -1.63 -5.73 0.00
C PHE A 89 -2.40 -6.41 1.12
N GLU A 90 -1.73 -6.84 2.18
CA GLU A 90 -2.38 -7.39 3.37
C GLU A 90 -3.33 -6.36 4.01
N ALA A 91 -2.90 -5.11 4.14
CA ALA A 91 -3.74 -4.04 4.66
C ALA A 91 -4.96 -3.74 3.76
N VAL A 92 -4.77 -3.75 2.43
CA VAL A 92 -5.87 -3.60 1.46
C VAL A 92 -6.84 -4.77 1.53
N ALA A 93 -6.35 -6.01 1.57
CA ALA A 93 -7.17 -7.22 1.69
C ALA A 93 -8.00 -7.21 2.98
N ASN A 94 -7.39 -6.84 4.10
CA ASN A 94 -8.09 -6.69 5.38
C ASN A 94 -9.17 -5.60 5.34
N LEU A 95 -8.92 -4.48 4.67
CA LEU A 95 -9.93 -3.45 4.48
C LEU A 95 -11.12 -3.96 3.65
N ILE A 96 -10.84 -4.65 2.53
CA ILE A 96 -11.87 -5.26 1.69
C ILE A 96 -12.71 -6.24 2.49
N GLY A 97 -12.07 -7.15 3.22
CA GLY A 97 -12.77 -8.15 4.04
C GLY A 97 -13.71 -7.48 5.05
N LYS A 98 -13.24 -6.44 5.75
CA LYS A 98 -14.06 -5.67 6.70
C LYS A 98 -15.24 -4.97 6.03
N LEU A 99 -15.04 -4.39 4.85
CA LEU A 99 -16.11 -3.72 4.09
C LEU A 99 -17.18 -4.71 3.62
N VAL A 100 -16.78 -5.89 3.14
CA VAL A 100 -17.70 -6.94 2.70
C VAL A 100 -18.52 -7.47 3.87
N VAL A 101 -17.87 -7.85 4.97
CA VAL A 101 -18.55 -8.35 6.18
C VAL A 101 -19.51 -7.30 6.74
N GLY A 102 -19.08 -6.04 6.85
CA GLY A 102 -19.94 -4.96 7.34
C GLY A 102 -21.12 -4.62 6.42
N LYS A 103 -21.03 -4.92 5.12
CA LYS A 103 -22.17 -4.82 4.21
C LYS A 103 -23.16 -5.98 4.43
N LEU A 104 -22.67 -7.21 4.52
CA LEU A 104 -23.51 -8.38 4.78
C LEU A 104 -24.29 -8.27 6.09
N PHE A 105 -23.64 -7.77 7.17
CA PHE A 105 -24.32 -7.53 8.43
C PHE A 105 -25.45 -6.50 8.30
N ARG A 106 -25.23 -5.40 7.57
CA ARG A 106 -26.26 -4.39 7.34
C ARG A 106 -27.43 -4.93 6.52
N GLU A 107 -27.15 -5.67 5.45
CA GLU A 107 -28.20 -6.32 4.65
C GLU A 107 -29.00 -7.32 5.49
N ALA A 108 -28.34 -8.09 6.37
CA ALA A 108 -29.01 -9.01 7.29
C ALA A 108 -29.89 -8.28 8.33
N GLU A 109 -29.42 -7.16 8.89
CA GLU A 109 -30.21 -6.33 9.81
C GLU A 109 -31.44 -5.70 9.12
N GLU A 110 -31.29 -5.23 7.88
CA GLU A 110 -32.38 -4.67 7.09
C GLU A 110 -33.45 -5.72 6.77
N LEU A 111 -33.03 -6.94 6.40
CA LEU A 111 -33.94 -8.08 6.19
C LEU A 111 -34.65 -8.50 7.48
N ALA A 112 -33.96 -8.52 8.62
CA ALA A 112 -34.55 -8.86 9.90
C ALA A 112 -35.64 -7.85 10.30
N ARG A 113 -35.39 -6.54 10.13
CA ARG A 113 -36.39 -5.49 10.40
C ARG A 113 -37.59 -5.55 9.47
N ALA A 114 -37.37 -5.82 8.19
CA ALA A 114 -38.45 -5.94 7.22
C ALA A 114 -39.37 -7.16 7.50
N GLY A 115 -38.84 -8.22 8.12
CA GLY A 115 -39.63 -9.38 8.53
C GLY A 115 -40.36 -9.23 9.88
N GLU A 116 -40.08 -8.17 10.65
CA GLU A 116 -40.80 -7.84 11.90
C GLU A 116 -42.01 -6.91 11.66
N GLU A 117 -42.15 -6.36 10.46
CA GLU A 117 -43.26 -5.48 10.05
C GLU A 117 -44.40 -6.22 9.29
N GLU A 118 -44.30 -7.55 9.12
CA GLU A 118 -45.36 -8.45 8.62
C GLU A 118 -46.10 -9.19 9.74
#